data_AF-R1F2E0-F1
#
_entry.id   AF-R1F2E0-F1
#
_cell.length_a   1.000
_cell.length_b   1.000
_cell.length_c   1.000
_cell.angle_alpha   90.00
_cell.angle_beta   90.00
_cell.angle_gamma   90.00
#
_symmetry.space_group_name_H-M   'P 1'
#
loop_
_entity.id
_entity.type
_entity.pdbx_description
1 polymer ?
#
loop_
_entity_poly.entity_id
_entity_poly.type
_entity_poly.pdbx_seq_one_letter_code
_entity_poly.pdbx_strand_id
1 'polypeptide(L)'
;MSNPNALPEWLVALQQAVKSSSLAVVAQRLGVSRTMVSQVCNQKYPGDLVRVKRLVEGAYLASTLICPILGEIRQDQCLAHQGRSNVSSNPLYIQVYKACRSGCPHSRIPEEKQLKRPIRLRTEGETVELYHAGRVISRLTFQAAGDEQVLVKLLSNELEHLAMRLNQLLKKQGEGK
;
A
#
# COMPACT_ATOMS: atom_id res chain seq x y z
N MET A 1 6.89 -15.61 28.38
CA MET A 1 7.54 -15.16 29.62
C MET A 1 7.80 -13.67 29.48
N SER A 2 6.90 -12.82 29.99
CA SER A 2 6.98 -11.36 29.84
C SER A 2 7.98 -10.80 30.86
N ASN A 3 9.04 -10.16 30.37
CA ASN A 3 10.15 -9.63 31.15
C ASN A 3 9.72 -8.29 31.81
N PRO A 4 9.60 -8.18 33.15
CA PRO A 4 8.96 -7.04 33.82
C PRO A 4 9.82 -5.77 33.93
N ASN A 5 10.96 -5.69 33.21
CA ASN A 5 11.88 -4.55 33.25
C ASN A 5 12.15 -3.92 31.85
N ALA A 6 11.27 -4.18 30.89
CA ALA A 6 11.37 -3.62 29.56
C ALA A 6 10.74 -2.22 29.52
N LEU A 7 11.49 -1.21 29.07
CA LEU A 7 10.93 0.11 28.76
C LEU A 7 9.76 -0.05 27.77
N PRO A 8 8.65 0.68 27.94
CA PRO A 8 7.54 0.67 26.99
C PRO A 8 8.01 1.01 25.57
N GLU A 9 7.53 0.30 24.57
CA GLU A 9 7.94 0.45 23.17
C GLU A 9 7.86 1.90 22.68
N TRP A 10 6.79 2.61 23.04
CA TRP A 10 6.62 4.01 22.65
C TRP A 10 7.70 4.93 23.24
N LEU A 11 8.19 4.61 24.43
CA LEU A 11 9.25 5.36 25.10
C LEU A 11 10.60 5.08 24.44
N VAL A 12 10.85 3.83 24.01
CA VAL A 12 12.04 3.45 23.25
C VAL A 12 12.09 4.21 21.92
N ALA A 13 10.98 4.23 21.18
CA ALA A 13 10.87 4.96 19.92
C ALA A 13 11.12 6.47 20.10
N LEU A 14 10.60 7.07 21.18
CA LEU A 14 10.86 8.48 21.50
C LEU A 14 12.35 8.73 21.78
N GLN A 15 12.98 7.90 22.62
CA GLN A 15 14.41 8.04 22.94
C GLN A 15 15.28 7.87 21.69
N GLN A 16 14.92 6.94 20.80
CA GLN A 16 15.64 6.71 19.54
C GLN A 16 15.46 7.88 18.56
N ALA A 17 14.26 8.46 18.47
CA ALA A 17 14.00 9.66 17.67
C ALA A 17 14.80 10.88 18.17
N VAL A 18 14.97 11.02 19.49
CA VAL A 18 15.82 12.07 20.07
C VAL A 18 17.29 11.82 19.76
N LYS A 19 17.77 10.57 19.86
CA LYS A 19 19.15 10.19 19.52
C LYS A 19 19.49 10.41 18.05
N SER A 20 18.57 10.14 17.13
CA SER A 20 18.80 10.30 15.68
C SER A 20 18.66 11.75 15.19
N SER A 21 18.07 12.63 15.99
CA SER A 21 17.88 14.04 15.63
C SER A 21 18.27 14.97 16.79
N SER A 22 17.31 15.60 17.45
CA SER A 22 17.52 16.37 18.68
C SER A 22 16.20 16.58 19.43
N LEU A 23 16.28 16.91 20.72
CA LEU A 23 15.12 17.26 21.54
C LEU A 23 14.27 18.39 20.93
N ALA A 24 14.90 19.34 20.23
CA ALA A 24 14.23 20.47 19.60
C ALA A 24 13.32 20.03 18.44
N VAL A 25 13.86 19.20 17.55
CA VAL A 25 13.15 18.69 16.37
C VAL A 25 12.00 17.79 16.79
N VAL A 26 12.22 16.92 17.78
CA VAL A 26 11.20 16.01 18.29
C VAL A 26 10.05 16.78 18.95
N ALA A 27 10.36 17.81 19.74
CA ALA A 27 9.37 18.66 20.40
C ALA A 27 8.50 19.41 19.38
N GLN A 28 9.11 19.99 18.35
CA GLN A 28 8.38 20.66 17.27
C GLN A 28 7.45 19.68 16.53
N ARG A 29 7.93 18.48 16.22
CA ARG A 29 7.15 17.45 15.51
C ARG A 29 5.97 16.93 16.32
N LEU A 30 6.10 16.85 17.65
CA LEU A 30 5.03 16.43 18.56
C LEU A 30 4.10 17.57 18.98
N GLY A 31 4.43 18.83 18.65
CA GLY A 31 3.68 20.00 19.10
C GLY A 31 3.75 20.22 20.62
N VAL A 32 4.87 19.86 21.26
CA VAL A 32 5.08 19.97 22.72
C VAL A 32 6.37 20.73 23.05
N SER A 33 6.60 21.04 24.32
CA SER A 33 7.82 21.74 24.75
C SER A 33 9.04 20.82 24.82
N ARG A 34 10.23 21.37 24.59
CA ARG A 34 11.51 20.63 24.68
C ARG A 34 11.73 20.01 26.07
N THR A 35 11.36 20.75 27.11
CA THR A 35 11.45 20.31 28.51
C THR A 35 10.54 19.11 28.77
N MET A 36 9.33 19.10 28.19
CA MET A 36 8.40 17.97 28.29
C MET A 36 9.03 16.71 27.67
N VAL A 37 9.58 16.80 26.45
CA VAL A 37 10.25 15.65 25.80
C VAL A 37 11.42 15.13 26.65
N SER A 38 12.24 16.03 27.21
CA SER A 38 13.36 15.64 28.08
C SER A 38 12.90 14.94 29.38
N GLN A 39 11.86 15.46 30.03
CA GLN A 39 11.30 14.87 31.24
C GLN A 39 10.68 13.49 30.95
N VAL A 40 9.98 13.33 29.82
CA VAL A 40 9.39 12.06 29.40
C VAL A 40 10.48 11.03 29.11
N CYS A 41 11.52 11.38 28.35
CA CYS A 41 12.65 10.48 28.06
C CYS A 41 13.35 9.96 29.33
N ASN A 42 13.43 10.80 30.37
CA ASN A 42 14.01 10.47 31.66
C ASN A 42 13.01 9.87 32.66
N GLN A 43 11.77 9.60 32.24
CA GLN A 43 10.69 9.05 33.08
C GLN A 43 10.35 9.90 34.31
N LYS A 44 10.58 11.22 34.24
CA LYS A 44 10.35 12.19 35.31
C LYS A 44 9.17 13.12 35.04
N TYR A 45 8.42 12.89 33.98
CA TYR A 45 7.30 13.76 33.61
C TYR A 45 6.07 13.48 34.49
N PRO A 46 5.61 14.45 35.32
CA PRO A 46 4.51 14.23 36.25
C PRO A 46 3.11 14.44 35.62
N GLY A 47 3.06 14.81 34.33
CA GLY A 47 1.81 15.11 33.63
C GLY A 47 1.15 13.90 32.97
N ASP A 48 0.26 14.17 32.02
CA ASP A 48 -0.51 13.14 31.31
C ASP A 48 0.36 12.36 30.31
N LEU A 49 0.89 11.23 30.79
CA LEU A 49 1.66 10.29 29.98
C LEU A 49 0.81 9.59 28.91
N VAL A 50 -0.51 9.47 29.08
CA VAL A 50 -1.40 8.86 28.07
C VAL A 50 -1.51 9.76 26.85
N ARG A 51 -1.64 11.07 27.06
CA ARG A 51 -1.58 12.06 25.97
C ARG A 51 -0.26 11.98 25.23
N VAL A 52 0.86 11.99 25.96
CA VAL A 52 2.19 11.93 25.33
C VAL A 52 2.38 10.63 24.56
N LYS A 53 2.00 9.50 25.15
CA LYS A 53 2.01 8.19 24.49
C LYS A 53 1.28 8.24 23.15
N ARG A 54 0.05 8.75 23.10
CA ARG A 54 -0.72 8.88 21.84
C ARG A 54 -0.03 9.76 20.80
N LEU A 55 0.57 10.88 21.22
CA LEU A 55 1.32 11.77 20.33
C LEU A 55 2.54 11.06 19.76
N VAL A 56 3.29 10.35 20.60
CA VAL A 56 4.48 9.60 20.21
C VAL A 56 4.12 8.42 19.31
N GLU A 57 3.06 7.70 19.65
CA GLU A 57 2.54 6.61 18.82
C GLU A 57 2.11 7.12 17.44
N GLY A 58 1.39 8.24 17.38
CA GLY A 58 1.01 8.87 16.11
C GLY A 58 2.18 9.44 15.31
N ALA A 59 3.26 9.89 15.96
CA ALA A 59 4.38 10.57 15.30
C ALA A 59 5.58 9.65 14.99
N TYR A 60 5.79 8.57 15.76
CA TYR A 60 7.00 7.75 15.72
C TYR A 60 6.73 6.25 15.71
N LEU A 61 5.60 5.77 16.27
CA LEU A 61 5.18 4.37 16.15
C LEU A 61 4.12 4.17 15.07
N ALA A 62 3.86 5.20 14.24
CA ALA A 62 3.06 5.07 13.05
C ALA A 62 3.72 4.03 12.15
N SER A 63 3.13 2.83 12.17
CA SER A 63 3.59 1.58 11.57
C SER A 63 4.44 1.76 10.31
N THR A 64 5.56 1.05 10.23
CA THR A 64 6.19 0.86 8.92
C THR A 64 5.33 -0.09 8.10
N LEU A 65 5.21 0.21 6.81
CA LEU A 65 4.46 -0.59 5.85
C LEU A 65 5.33 -0.83 4.63
N ILE A 66 5.05 -1.92 3.93
CA ILE A 66 5.76 -2.25 2.71
C ILE A 66 5.03 -1.60 1.54
N CYS A 67 5.59 -0.50 1.03
CA CYS A 67 5.16 0.09 -0.22
C CYS A 67 5.63 -0.79 -1.38
N PRO A 68 4.73 -1.14 -2.34
CA PRO A 68 5.11 -1.96 -3.48
C PRO A 68 6.14 -1.30 -4.41
N ILE A 69 6.41 0.02 -4.27
CA ILE A 69 7.38 0.75 -5.07
C ILE A 69 8.61 1.20 -4.25
N LEU A 70 8.38 1.71 -3.02
CA LEU A 70 9.46 2.26 -2.18
C LEU A 70 10.02 1.27 -1.16
N GLY A 71 9.45 0.07 -1.05
CA GLY A 71 9.81 -0.88 0.00
C GLY A 71 9.29 -0.43 1.36
N GLU A 72 10.05 -0.71 2.42
CA GLU A 72 9.66 -0.32 3.78
C GLU A 72 9.65 1.20 3.93
N ILE A 73 8.47 1.76 4.15
CA ILE A 73 8.28 3.19 4.40
C ILE A 73 7.44 3.39 5.65
N ARG A 74 7.62 4.55 6.27
CA ARG A 74 6.74 4.94 7.37
C ARG A 74 5.35 5.30 6.86
N GLN A 75 4.31 4.99 7.64
CA GLN A 75 2.93 5.28 7.27
C GLN A 75 2.66 6.77 7.01
N ASP A 76 3.32 7.68 7.73
CA ASP A 76 3.21 9.13 7.48
C ASP A 76 3.72 9.52 6.09
N GLN A 77 4.82 8.90 5.63
CA GLN A 77 5.34 9.10 4.28
C GLN A 77 4.40 8.53 3.22
N CYS A 78 3.82 7.35 3.48
CA CYS A 78 2.83 6.74 2.60
C CYS A 78 1.62 7.67 2.37
N LEU A 79 1.07 8.25 3.44
CA LEU A 79 -0.04 9.21 3.35
C LEU A 79 0.38 10.49 2.62
N ALA A 80 1.58 11.00 2.87
CA ALA A 80 2.10 12.16 2.16
C ALA A 80 2.23 11.91 0.64
N HIS A 81 2.60 10.70 0.22
CA HIS A 81 2.62 10.32 -1.19
C HIS A 81 1.22 10.21 -1.80
N GLN A 82 0.25 9.64 -1.07
CA GLN A 82 -1.13 9.52 -1.54
C GLN A 82 -1.82 10.88 -1.72
N GLY A 83 -1.54 11.84 -0.83
CA GLY A 83 -2.15 13.18 -0.84
C GLY A 83 -1.69 14.11 -1.97
N ARG A 84 -0.65 13.74 -2.74
CA ARG A 84 -0.15 14.57 -3.84
C ARG A 84 -1.16 14.59 -4.99
N SER A 85 -1.54 15.78 -5.46
CA SER A 85 -2.38 15.96 -6.66
C SER A 85 -1.61 15.69 -7.95
N ASN A 86 -0.37 16.18 -8.02
CA ASN A 86 0.56 16.01 -9.15
C ASN A 86 1.93 15.50 -8.65
N VAL A 87 2.69 14.87 -9.56
CA VAL A 87 4.06 14.41 -9.31
C VAL A 87 5.00 15.01 -10.34
N SER A 88 6.25 15.24 -9.92
CA SER A 88 7.32 15.74 -10.78
C SER A 88 7.68 14.71 -11.87
N SER A 89 8.49 15.14 -12.85
CA SER A 89 8.99 14.32 -13.96
C SER A 89 9.88 13.14 -13.52
N ASN A 90 10.12 12.95 -12.22
CA ASN A 90 10.91 11.86 -11.69
C ASN A 90 10.16 10.52 -11.89
N PRO A 91 10.73 9.55 -12.63
CA PRO A 91 10.10 8.26 -12.91
C PRO A 91 9.65 7.51 -11.65
N LEU A 92 10.43 7.58 -10.56
CA LEU A 92 10.11 6.94 -9.29
C LEU A 92 8.83 7.51 -8.67
N TYR A 93 8.69 8.83 -8.60
CA TYR A 93 7.49 9.46 -8.05
C TYR A 93 6.26 9.25 -8.93
N ILE A 94 6.45 9.17 -10.25
CA ILE A 94 5.39 8.78 -11.20
C ILE A 94 4.91 7.35 -10.90
N GLN A 95 5.82 6.41 -10.66
CA GLN A 95 5.47 5.03 -10.30
C GLN A 95 4.72 4.94 -8.96
N VAL A 96 5.17 5.65 -7.93
CA VAL A 96 4.48 5.71 -6.62
C VAL A 96 3.07 6.29 -6.78
N TYR A 97 2.94 7.42 -7.48
CA TYR A 97 1.64 8.09 -7.71
C TYR A 97 0.64 7.16 -8.39
N LYS A 98 1.13 6.44 -9.40
CA LYS A 98 0.38 5.44 -10.16
C LYS A 98 -0.06 4.28 -9.27
N ALA A 99 0.86 3.67 -8.54
CA ALA A 99 0.59 2.54 -7.64
C ALA A 99 -0.45 2.90 -6.56
N CYS A 100 -0.37 4.10 -5.98
CA CYS A 100 -1.35 4.56 -4.99
C CYS A 100 -2.79 4.63 -5.56
N ARG A 101 -2.95 4.91 -6.86
CA ARG A 101 -4.25 5.10 -7.52
C ARG A 101 -4.72 3.90 -8.33
N SER A 102 -3.99 2.79 -8.28
CA SER A 102 -4.27 1.59 -9.08
C SER A 102 -4.48 0.32 -8.25
N GLY A 103 -4.86 0.46 -6.98
CA GLY A 103 -5.19 -0.67 -6.10
C GLY A 103 -4.10 -1.04 -5.08
N CYS A 104 -3.29 -0.08 -4.60
CA CYS A 104 -2.39 -0.32 -3.48
C CYS A 104 -3.18 -0.73 -2.21
N PRO A 105 -2.74 -1.77 -1.46
CA PRO A 105 -3.44 -2.29 -0.27
C PRO A 105 -3.52 -1.28 0.88
N HIS A 106 -2.62 -0.29 0.88
CA HIS A 106 -2.58 0.78 1.87
C HIS A 106 -3.20 2.09 1.36
N SER A 107 -3.81 2.09 0.17
CA SER A 107 -4.40 3.30 -0.42
C SER A 107 -5.70 3.68 0.28
N ARG A 108 -5.80 4.97 0.62
CA ARG A 108 -7.03 5.60 1.15
C ARG A 108 -7.66 6.56 0.14
N ILE A 109 -7.24 6.49 -1.13
CA ILE A 109 -7.72 7.39 -2.18
C ILE A 109 -9.13 6.94 -2.61
N PRO A 110 -10.14 7.85 -2.62
CA PRO A 110 -11.49 7.54 -3.09
C PRO A 110 -11.50 7.01 -4.51
N GLU A 111 -12.42 6.08 -4.82
CA GLU A 111 -12.53 5.41 -6.12
C GLU A 111 -12.65 6.40 -7.30
N GLU A 112 -13.32 7.53 -7.10
CA GLU A 112 -13.44 8.62 -8.09
C GLU A 112 -12.07 9.19 -8.54
N LYS A 113 -11.06 9.16 -7.66
CA LYS A 113 -9.70 9.68 -7.90
C LYS A 113 -8.71 8.58 -8.29
N GLN A 114 -9.17 7.34 -8.42
CA GLN A 114 -8.35 6.23 -8.87
C GLN A 114 -8.17 6.27 -10.39
N LEU A 115 -7.02 5.79 -10.86
CA LEU A 115 -6.71 5.72 -12.28
C LEU A 115 -7.55 4.59 -12.87
N LYS A 116 -8.60 4.92 -13.63
CA LYS A 116 -9.48 3.95 -14.31
C LYS A 116 -8.79 3.11 -15.42
N ARG A 117 -7.47 3.19 -15.57
CA ARG A 117 -6.69 2.48 -16.61
C ARG A 117 -5.78 1.45 -15.96
N PRO A 118 -5.70 0.20 -16.46
CA PRO A 118 -4.81 -0.79 -15.88
C PRO A 118 -3.34 -0.47 -16.21
N ILE A 119 -2.53 -0.40 -15.16
CA ILE A 119 -1.08 -0.46 -15.24
C ILE A 119 -0.70 -1.93 -15.44
N ARG A 120 0.17 -2.22 -16.43
CA ARG A 120 0.83 -3.51 -16.54
C ARG A 120 2.00 -3.56 -15.57
N LEU A 121 1.90 -4.36 -14.52
CA LEU A 121 3.02 -4.75 -13.67
C LEU A 121 3.41 -6.18 -14.07
N ARG A 122 4.68 -6.39 -14.44
CA ARG A 122 5.27 -7.73 -14.43
C ARG A 122 5.78 -7.97 -13.02
N THR A 123 5.28 -9.00 -12.35
CA THR A 123 5.85 -9.49 -11.10
C THR A 123 5.90 -11.02 -11.15
N GLU A 124 7.09 -11.56 -10.96
CA GLU A 124 7.36 -12.99 -10.78
C GLU A 124 6.81 -13.43 -9.42
N GLY A 125 5.94 -14.45 -9.41
CA GLY A 125 5.37 -15.03 -8.19
C GLY A 125 3.98 -15.59 -8.44
N GLU A 126 3.79 -16.88 -8.18
CA GLU A 126 2.56 -17.66 -8.41
C GLU A 126 1.31 -17.09 -7.72
N THR A 127 0.67 -16.13 -8.35
CA THR A 127 -0.77 -15.92 -8.21
C THR A 127 -1.40 -16.56 -9.43
N VAL A 128 -2.25 -17.57 -9.24
CA VAL A 128 -3.07 -18.07 -10.35
C VAL A 128 -3.94 -16.89 -10.80
N GLU A 129 -3.60 -16.30 -11.95
CA GLU A 129 -4.35 -15.21 -12.55
C GLU A 129 -5.79 -15.69 -12.77
N LEU A 130 -6.71 -15.24 -11.93
CA LEU A 130 -8.12 -15.56 -12.08
C LEU A 130 -8.64 -14.97 -13.39
N TYR A 131 -9.37 -15.76 -14.16
CA TYR A 131 -9.97 -15.29 -15.40
C TYR A 131 -11.11 -14.31 -15.10
N HIS A 132 -10.92 -13.03 -15.47
CA HIS A 132 -11.90 -11.97 -15.27
C HIS A 132 -12.78 -11.75 -16.50
N ALA A 133 -13.84 -12.55 -16.65
CA ALA A 133 -14.76 -12.50 -17.80
C ALA A 133 -15.29 -11.09 -18.10
N GLY A 134 -15.67 -10.31 -17.07
CA GLY A 134 -16.17 -8.95 -17.26
C GLY A 134 -15.20 -8.01 -17.97
N ARG A 135 -13.89 -8.12 -17.68
CA ARG A 135 -12.87 -7.29 -18.34
C ARG A 135 -12.65 -7.70 -19.79
N VAL A 136 -12.72 -9.00 -20.06
CA VAL A 136 -12.58 -9.53 -21.42
C VAL A 136 -13.78 -9.09 -22.26
N ILE A 137 -15.00 -9.22 -21.73
CA ILE A 137 -16.23 -8.76 -22.41
C ILE A 137 -16.12 -7.27 -22.73
N SER A 138 -15.78 -6.40 -21.76
CA SER A 138 -15.63 -4.96 -22.04
C SER A 138 -14.59 -4.66 -23.12
N ARG A 139 -13.48 -5.40 -23.17
CA ARG A 139 -12.47 -5.26 -24.22
C ARG A 139 -13.00 -5.67 -25.60
N LEU A 140 -13.66 -6.83 -25.68
CA LEU A 140 -14.19 -7.35 -26.95
C LEU A 140 -15.32 -6.46 -27.46
N THR A 141 -16.19 -5.95 -26.58
CA THR A 141 -17.21 -4.94 -26.92
C THR A 141 -16.58 -3.67 -27.47
N PHE A 142 -15.49 -3.18 -26.88
CA PHE A 142 -14.77 -2.02 -27.41
C PHE A 142 -14.11 -2.32 -28.77
N GLN A 143 -13.49 -3.49 -28.94
CA GLN A 143 -12.86 -3.90 -30.20
C GLN A 143 -13.85 -4.08 -31.35
N ALA A 144 -15.07 -4.52 -31.03
CA ALA A 144 -16.14 -4.63 -32.01
C ALA A 144 -16.63 -3.26 -32.51
N ALA A 145 -16.31 -2.16 -31.82
CA ALA A 145 -16.68 -0.80 -32.21
C ALA A 145 -18.19 -0.61 -32.51
N GLY A 146 -19.05 -1.41 -31.85
CA GLY A 146 -20.50 -1.40 -32.06
C GLY A 146 -21.02 -2.37 -33.13
N ASP A 147 -20.15 -3.10 -33.83
CA ASP A 147 -20.54 -4.14 -34.79
C ASP A 147 -20.85 -5.46 -34.06
N GLU A 148 -22.12 -5.87 -34.08
CA GLU A 148 -22.59 -7.09 -33.42
C GLU A 148 -22.01 -8.37 -34.03
N GLN A 149 -21.82 -8.44 -35.35
CA GLN A 149 -21.29 -9.66 -35.97
C GLN A 149 -19.82 -9.86 -35.59
N VAL A 150 -19.07 -8.77 -35.55
CA VAL A 150 -17.68 -8.79 -35.08
C VAL A 150 -17.63 -9.14 -33.59
N LEU A 151 -18.52 -8.59 -32.76
CA LEU A 151 -18.59 -8.92 -31.34
C LEU A 151 -18.90 -10.40 -31.10
N VAL A 152 -19.88 -10.95 -31.79
CA VAL A 152 -20.25 -12.37 -31.69
C VAL A 152 -19.05 -13.24 -32.07
N LYS A 153 -18.38 -12.95 -33.20
CA LYS A 153 -17.19 -13.68 -33.63
C LYS A 153 -16.06 -13.64 -32.59
N LEU A 154 -15.82 -12.46 -32.01
CA LEU A 154 -14.80 -12.26 -30.98
C LEU A 154 -15.12 -13.03 -29.69
N LEU A 155 -16.38 -13.05 -29.27
CA LEU A 155 -16.85 -13.81 -28.11
C LEU A 155 -16.78 -15.33 -28.35
N SER A 156 -17.19 -15.79 -29.53
CA SER A 156 -17.06 -17.20 -29.93
C SER A 156 -15.61 -17.68 -29.88
N ASN A 157 -14.68 -16.90 -30.44
CA ASN A 157 -13.25 -17.24 -30.41
C ASN A 157 -12.70 -17.31 -28.97
N GLU A 158 -13.13 -16.41 -28.07
CA GLU A 158 -12.70 -16.44 -26.68
C GLU A 158 -13.24 -17.68 -25.94
N LEU A 159 -14.48 -18.10 -26.22
CA LEU A 159 -15.06 -19.33 -25.67
C LEU A 159 -14.30 -20.58 -26.13
N GLU A 160 -13.89 -20.65 -27.39
CA GLU A 160 -13.06 -21.75 -27.91
C GLU A 160 -11.71 -21.83 -27.18
N HIS A 161 -11.04 -20.69 -27.00
CA HIS A 161 -9.77 -20.65 -26.27
C HIS A 161 -9.91 -21.05 -24.79
N LEU A 162 -11.00 -20.65 -24.13
CA LEU A 162 -11.30 -21.08 -22.77
C LEU A 162 -11.52 -22.59 -22.69
N ALA A 163 -12.28 -23.16 -23.63
CA ALA A 163 -12.51 -24.60 -23.71
C ALA A 163 -11.20 -25.37 -23.90
N MET A 164 -10.31 -24.90 -24.78
CA MET A 164 -8.98 -25.50 -24.97
C MET A 164 -8.16 -25.49 -23.69
N ARG A 165 -8.11 -24.34 -22.99
CA ARG A 165 -7.34 -24.20 -21.75
C ARG A 165 -7.91 -25.05 -20.61
N LEU A 166 -9.24 -25.12 -20.49
CA LEU A 166 -9.90 -25.99 -19.51
C LEU A 166 -9.60 -27.47 -19.78
N ASN A 167 -9.71 -27.91 -21.03
CA ASN A 167 -9.42 -29.29 -21.41
C ASN A 167 -7.96 -29.68 -21.14
N GLN A 168 -7.01 -28.77 -21.36
CA GLN A 168 -5.60 -28.98 -21.00
C GLN A 168 -5.41 -29.15 -19.49
N LEU A 169 -6.10 -28.36 -18.67
CA LEU A 169 -6.04 -28.48 -17.21
C LEU A 169 -6.65 -29.79 -16.72
N LEU A 170 -7.80 -30.18 -17.26
CA LEU A 170 -8.45 -31.46 -16.95
C LEU A 170 -7.56 -32.66 -17.32
N LYS A 171 -6.87 -32.61 -18.46
CA LYS A 171 -5.88 -33.64 -18.84
C LYS A 171 -4.73 -33.73 -17.84
N LYS A 172 -4.14 -32.59 -17.46
CA LYS A 172 -3.07 -32.53 -16.44
C LYS A 172 -3.51 -33.08 -15.07
N GLN A 173 -4.77 -32.87 -14.69
CA GLN A 173 -5.31 -33.43 -13.44
C GLN A 173 -5.57 -34.94 -13.53
N GLY A 174 -5.89 -35.45 -14.72
CA GLY A 174 -6.09 -36.88 -14.96
C GLY A 174 -4.79 -37.69 -15.05
N GLU A 175 -3.70 -37.08 -15.51
CA GLU A 175 -2.37 -37.72 -15.60
C GLU A 175 -1.67 -37.89 -14.24
N GLY A 176 -2.13 -37.19 -13.20
CA GLY A 176 -1.58 -37.25 -11.83
C GLY A 176 -2.28 -38.26 -10.91
N LYS A 177 -3.10 -39.16 -11.46
CA LYS A 177 -3.84 -40.21 -10.75
C LYS A 177 -3.39 -41.58 -11.22
#